data_AF-A0A745XE97-F1
#
_entry.id   AF-A0A745XE97-F1
#
_cell.length_a   1.000
_cell.length_b   1.000
_cell.length_c   1.000
_cell.angle_alpha   90.00
_cell.angle_beta   90.00
_cell.angle_gamma   90.00
#
_symmetry.space_group_name_H-M   'P 1'
#
loop_
_entity.id
_entity.type
_entity.pdbx_description
1 polymer ?
#
loop_
_entity_poly.entity_id
_entity_poly.type
_entity_poly.pdbx_seq_one_letter_code
_entity_poly.pdbx_strand_id
1 'polypeptide(L)' 'MDIKTKLKRSLSSVESAISSLKRARGQTTDAYHEISKAIRELEDAEYNIRKSIREME' A
#
# COMPACT_ATOMS: atom_id res chain seq x y z
N MET A 1 -5.24 -7.03 -21.66
CA MET A 1 -5.33 -6.08 -20.53
C MET A 1 -3.95 -5.53 -20.30
N ASP A 2 -3.77 -4.22 -20.43
CA ASP A 2 -2.47 -3.55 -20.36
C ASP A 2 -1.84 -3.68 -18.95
N ILE A 3 -0.53 -3.94 -18.89
CA ILE A 3 0.23 -4.14 -17.65
C ILE A 3 0.18 -2.87 -16.80
N LYS A 4 0.24 -1.67 -17.41
CA LYS A 4 0.14 -0.39 -16.70
C LYS A 4 -1.23 -0.25 -16.02
N THR A 5 -2.30 -0.70 -16.68
CA THR A 5 -3.65 -0.76 -16.09
C THR A 5 -3.74 -1.72 -14.89
N LYS A 6 -3.06 -2.88 -14.94
CA LYS A 6 -3.01 -3.80 -13.78
C LYS A 6 -2.26 -3.17 -12.60
N LEU A 7 -1.11 -2.56 -12.85
CA LEU A 7 -0.32 -1.89 -11.82
C LEU A 7 -1.09 -0.74 -11.16
N LYS A 8 -1.81 0.08 -11.92
CA LYS A 8 -2.68 1.13 -11.37
C LYS A 8 -3.75 0.58 -10.42
N ARG A 9 -4.36 -0.55 -10.76
CA ARG A 9 -5.34 -1.21 -9.87
C ARG A 9 -4.68 -1.72 -8.59
N SER A 10 -3.53 -2.38 -8.71
CA SER A 10 -2.76 -2.82 -7.55
C SER A 10 -2.37 -1.65 -6.64
N LEU A 11 -1.96 -0.51 -7.21
CA LEU A 11 -1.66 0.71 -6.46
C LEU A 11 -2.85 1.16 -5.61
N SER A 12 -4.03 1.26 -6.21
CA SER A 12 -5.25 1.66 -5.50
C SER A 12 -5.64 0.69 -4.37
N SER A 13 -5.41 -0.62 -4.58
CA SER A 13 -5.63 -1.62 -3.52
C SER A 13 -4.65 -1.44 -2.35
N VAL A 14 -3.37 -1.17 -2.63
CA VAL A 14 -2.35 -0.90 -1.60
C VAL A 14 -2.67 0.36 -0.81
N GLU A 15 -3.00 1.46 -1.48
CA GLU A 15 -3.40 2.73 -0.84
C GLU A 15 -4.61 2.53 0.09
N SER A 16 -5.58 1.71 -0.34
CA SER A 16 -6.76 1.36 0.46
C SER A 16 -6.40 0.54 1.70
N ALA A 17 -5.48 -0.42 1.56
CA ALA A 17 -5.00 -1.24 2.68
C ALA A 17 -4.25 -0.40 3.72
N ILE A 18 -3.35 0.49 3.28
CA ILE A 18 -2.64 1.45 4.14
C ILE A 18 -3.64 2.29 4.93
N SER A 19 -4.67 2.82 4.26
CA SER A 19 -5.69 3.66 4.89
C SER A 19 -6.47 2.90 5.97
N SER A 20 -6.84 1.65 5.71
CA SER A 20 -7.54 0.80 6.69
C SER A 20 -6.66 0.44 7.88
N LEU A 21 -5.39 0.13 7.66
CA LEU A 21 -4.44 -0.16 8.73
C LEU A 21 -4.14 1.08 9.58
N LYS A 22 -4.00 2.27 8.97
CA LYS A 22 -3.83 3.54 9.71
C LYS A 22 -5.01 3.79 10.65
N ARG A 23 -6.24 3.47 10.23
CA ARG A 23 -7.43 3.54 11.09
C ARG A 23 -7.38 2.52 12.23
N ALA A 24 -7.13 1.25 11.92
CA ALA A 24 -7.06 0.18 12.92
C ALA A 24 -5.98 0.46 13.99
N ARG A 25 -4.82 0.98 13.57
CA ARG A 25 -3.73 1.39 14.47
C ARG A 25 -4.19 2.42 15.51
N GLY A 26 -5.06 3.35 15.11
CA GLY A 26 -5.61 4.36 16.01
C GLY A 26 -6.62 3.82 17.02
N GLN A 27 -7.16 2.62 16.79
CA GLN A 27 -8.21 2.00 17.62
C GLN A 27 -7.68 0.90 18.55
N THR A 28 -6.45 0.44 18.36
CA THR A 28 -5.90 -0.71 19.11
C THR A 28 -4.46 -0.46 19.55
N THR A 29 -4.22 -0.46 20.86
CA THR A 29 -2.90 -0.26 21.47
C THR A 29 -2.01 -1.50 21.34
N ASP A 30 -2.59 -2.70 21.52
CA ASP A 30 -1.83 -3.96 21.54
C ASP A 30 -1.32 -4.39 20.15
N ALA A 31 -2.08 -4.09 19.10
CA ALA A 31 -1.71 -4.41 17.72
C ALA A 31 -0.89 -3.30 17.03
N TYR A 32 -0.53 -2.24 17.75
CA TYR A 32 0.11 -1.05 17.17
C TYR A 32 1.39 -1.37 16.40
N HIS A 33 2.23 -2.25 16.95
CA HIS A 33 3.53 -2.60 16.35
C HIS A 33 3.36 -3.40 15.05
N GLU A 34 2.55 -4.45 15.08
CA GLU A 34 2.20 -5.28 13.91
C GLU A 34 1.59 -4.44 12.80
N ILE A 35 0.63 -3.58 13.13
CA ILE A 35 -0.03 -2.70 12.17
C ILE A 35 0.97 -1.68 11.58
N SER A 36 1.87 -1.12 12.40
CA SER A 36 2.90 -0.19 11.93
C SER A 36 3.94 -0.87 11.04
N LYS A 37 4.22 -2.15 11.25
CA LYS A 37 5.05 -2.94 10.34
C LYS A 37 4.33 -3.17 9.00
N ALA A 38 3.08 -3.61 9.04
CA ALA A 38 2.28 -3.83 7.83
C ALA A 38 2.09 -2.56 7.00
N ILE A 39 1.90 -1.39 7.63
CA ILE A 39 1.84 -0.10 6.93
C ILE A 39 3.13 0.18 6.18
N ARG A 40 4.30 -0.02 6.80
CA ARG A 40 5.60 0.23 6.16
C ARG A 40 5.82 -0.68 4.96
N GLU A 41 5.53 -1.98 5.09
CA GLU A 41 5.66 -2.93 3.98
C GLU A 41 4.75 -2.56 2.80
N LEU A 42 3.55 -2.06 3.07
CA LEU A 42 2.65 -1.57 2.04
C LEU A 42 3.10 -0.25 1.41
N GLU A 43 3.67 0.68 2.19
CA GLU A 43 4.24 1.92 1.67
C GLU A 43 5.44 1.63 0.75
N ASP A 44 6.27 0.64 1.08
CA ASP A 44 7.35 0.16 0.20
C ASP A 44 6.79 -0.48 -1.09
N ALA A 45 5.72 -1.28 -0.99
CA ALA A 45 5.04 -1.83 -2.16
C ALA A 45 4.43 -0.73 -3.05
N GLU A 46 3.81 0.29 -2.45
CA GLU A 46 3.26 1.46 -3.14
C GLU A 46 4.35 2.17 -3.93
N TYR A 47 5.50 2.44 -3.29
CA TYR A 47 6.65 3.07 -3.93
C TYR A 47 7.13 2.29 -5.16
N ASN A 48 7.30 0.98 -5.01
CA ASN A 48 7.75 0.12 -6.10
C ASN A 48 6.76 0.09 -7.26
N ILE A 49 5.45 0.02 -6.99
CA ILE A 49 4.42 0.06 -8.03
C ILE A 49 4.42 1.41 -8.76
N ARG A 50 4.51 2.53 -8.03
CA ARG A 50 4.60 3.87 -8.63
C ARG A 50 5.83 4.00 -9.53
N LYS A 51 6.97 3.48 -9.08
CA LYS A 51 8.21 3.45 -9.85
C LYS A 51 8.03 2.65 -11.16
N SER A 52 7.51 1.43 -11.07
CA SER A 52 7.25 0.59 -12.26
C SER A 52 6.30 1.27 -13.25
N ILE A 53 5.24 1.94 -12.78
CA ILE A 53 4.32 2.66 -13.67
C ILE A 53 5.04 3.78 -14.43
N ARG A 54 5.96 4.50 -13.77
CA ARG A 54 6.74 5.61 -14.36
C ARG A 54 7.77 5.12 -15.38
N GLU A 55 8.42 3.99 -15.10
CA GLU A 55 9.41 3.37 -16.01
C GLU A 55 8.76 2.74 -17.26
N MET A 56 7.43 2.59 -17.26
CA MET A 56 6.65 2.13 -18.41
C MET A 56 6.08 3.27 -19.27
N GLU A 57 6.39 4.53 -18.95
CA GLU A 57 6.06 5.71 -19.77
C GLU A 57 7.14 5.99 -20.81
#